data_AF-A0A2J6SJV8-F1
#
_entry.id   AF-A0A2J6SJV8-F1
#
_cell.length_a   1.000
_cell.length_b   1.000
_cell.length_c   1.000
_cell.angle_alpha   90.00
_cell.angle_beta   90.00
_cell.angle_gamma   90.00
#
_symmetry.space_group_name_H-M   'P 1'
#
loop_
_entity.id
_entity.type
_entity.pdbx_description
1 polymer ?
#
loop_
_entity_poly.entity_id
_entity_poly.type
_entity_poly.pdbx_seq_one_letter_code
_entity_poly.pdbx_strand_id
1 'polypeptide(L)'
;MPFPPDPLVLHGGCNCTAVRWRMSLPNASQRAANPYHTPGTDIGDVRLPTAVVCHCDGCRQATGSLGAYGFTSDMALLELSILLRASMPDWEKSKDDETRPPFVPAASLMDEPTVAGLDNLWLMHYESSPKRDRWFCGRCGTQIAIAASKDAIPAEWGWPRVVNIWAGTTDRNLLENDWCRPGHIMDCSIAIPWVRDYVKNGAKDAQEHPFIMIDWHMTDDFQPHIEMLNQMGMNLNVTMWN
;
A
#
# COMPACT_ATOMS: atom_id res chain seq x y z
N MET A 1 -2.45 6.63 -14.30
CA MET A 1 -2.81 8.07 -14.21
C MET A 1 -1.82 8.74 -13.26
N PRO A 2 -1.44 10.01 -13.47
CA PRO A 2 -0.62 10.72 -12.50
C PRO A 2 -1.43 11.02 -11.23
N PHE A 3 -0.74 11.17 -10.10
CA PHE A 3 -1.33 11.72 -8.89
C PHE A 3 -1.77 13.18 -9.12
N PRO A 4 -2.74 13.70 -8.34
CA PRO A 4 -3.19 15.09 -8.45
C PRO A 4 -2.02 16.08 -8.36
N PRO A 5 -2.07 17.21 -9.10
CA PRO A 5 -1.00 18.19 -9.10
C PRO A 5 -0.90 18.97 -7.79
N ASP A 6 -2.03 19.18 -7.12
CA ASP A 6 -2.14 19.88 -5.84
C ASP A 6 -1.58 19.04 -4.68
N PRO A 7 -1.28 19.66 -3.53
CA PRO A 7 -0.82 18.95 -2.34
C PRO A 7 -1.86 17.92 -1.88
N LEU A 8 -1.39 16.77 -1.46
CA LEU A 8 -2.24 15.64 -1.06
C LEU A 8 -1.59 14.88 0.09
N VAL A 9 -2.39 14.45 1.06
CA VAL A 9 -1.91 13.59 2.15
C VAL A 9 -2.51 12.20 1.97
N LEU A 10 -1.66 11.24 1.64
CA LEU A 10 -2.03 9.83 1.68
C LEU A 10 -1.89 9.33 3.11
N HIS A 11 -2.75 8.42 3.53
CA HIS A 11 -2.68 7.84 4.86
C HIS A 11 -3.22 6.42 4.87
N GLY A 12 -2.81 5.66 5.88
CA GLY A 12 -3.17 4.27 6.01
C GLY A 12 -2.47 3.58 7.18
N GLY A 13 -2.53 2.27 7.22
CA GLY A 13 -1.88 1.48 8.23
C GLY A 13 -2.16 -0.01 8.16
N CYS A 14 -1.72 -0.71 9.19
CA CYS A 14 -1.99 -2.13 9.35
C CYS A 14 -3.42 -2.40 9.85
N ASN A 15 -3.92 -3.62 9.65
CA ASN A 15 -5.27 -4.03 10.04
C ASN A 15 -5.55 -3.91 11.56
N CYS A 16 -4.53 -4.12 12.39
CA CYS A 16 -4.65 -3.99 13.85
C CYS A 16 -4.35 -2.59 14.40
N THR A 17 -4.17 -1.60 13.51
CA THR A 17 -3.93 -0.17 13.79
C THR A 17 -2.65 0.16 14.58
N ALA A 18 -1.84 -0.84 14.95
CA ALA A 18 -0.56 -0.69 15.64
C ALA A 18 0.51 0.10 14.87
N VAL A 19 0.47 0.06 13.54
CA VAL A 19 1.32 0.85 12.65
C VAL A 19 0.41 1.67 11.75
N ARG A 20 0.61 2.98 11.72
CA ARG A 20 0.05 3.85 10.69
C ARG A 20 1.11 4.71 10.04
N TRP A 21 0.80 5.12 8.83
CA TRP A 21 1.65 5.93 8.00
C TRP A 21 0.86 7.07 7.40
N ARG A 22 1.57 8.16 7.11
CA ARG A 22 1.07 9.25 6.28
C ARG A 22 2.16 9.66 5.30
N MET A 23 1.77 10.10 4.11
CA MET A 23 2.66 10.58 3.08
C MET A 23 2.20 11.96 2.61
N SER A 24 2.99 12.98 2.90
CA SER A 24 2.66 14.38 2.64
C SER A 24 3.22 14.80 1.28
N LEU A 25 2.39 14.73 0.24
CA LEU A 25 2.78 15.08 -1.12
C LEU A 25 2.73 16.59 -1.32
N PRO A 26 3.84 17.25 -1.72
CA PRO A 26 3.81 18.66 -2.09
C PRO A 26 3.15 18.84 -3.46
N ASN A 27 3.15 20.06 -3.98
CA ASN A 27 2.77 20.32 -5.37
C ASN A 27 3.63 19.48 -6.32
N ALA A 28 3.07 19.04 -7.45
CA ALA A 28 3.76 18.17 -8.42
C ALA A 28 5.13 18.71 -8.86
N SER A 29 5.27 20.03 -9.06
CA SER A 29 6.54 20.66 -9.44
C SER A 29 7.65 20.56 -8.39
N GLN A 30 7.30 20.27 -7.14
CA GLN A 30 8.24 20.11 -6.03
C GLN A 30 8.55 18.64 -5.74
N ARG A 31 7.91 17.70 -6.45
CA ARG A 31 8.10 16.26 -6.26
C ARG A 31 9.36 15.80 -7.01
N ALA A 32 10.00 14.77 -6.46
CA ALA A 32 11.17 14.16 -7.09
C ALA A 32 10.81 13.56 -8.46
N ALA A 33 11.76 13.62 -9.40
CA ALA A 33 11.62 12.98 -10.70
C ALA A 33 11.43 11.48 -10.53
N ASN A 34 10.59 10.88 -11.38
CA ASN A 34 10.32 9.45 -11.31
C ASN A 34 11.57 8.66 -11.79
N PRO A 35 12.19 7.82 -10.95
CA PRO A 35 13.40 7.09 -11.33
C PRO A 35 13.19 6.08 -12.47
N TYR A 36 11.96 5.76 -12.86
CA TYR A 36 11.66 4.84 -13.96
C TYR A 36 11.82 5.45 -15.37
N HIS A 37 12.49 6.60 -15.50
CA HIS A 37 12.97 7.07 -16.81
C HIS A 37 13.85 6.00 -17.45
N THR A 38 13.39 5.41 -18.55
CA THR A 38 14.26 4.59 -19.40
C THR A 38 15.18 5.54 -20.16
N PRO A 39 16.52 5.38 -20.10
CA PRO A 39 17.44 6.22 -20.87
C PRO A 39 17.09 6.15 -22.37
N GLY A 40 16.90 7.31 -23.00
CA GLY A 40 16.55 7.42 -24.42
C GLY A 40 15.05 7.42 -24.75
N THR A 41 14.16 7.39 -23.75
CA THR A 41 12.72 7.59 -23.95
C THR A 41 12.26 8.93 -23.39
N ASP A 42 11.47 9.69 -24.15
CA ASP A 42 10.75 10.85 -23.63
C ASP A 42 9.39 10.39 -23.08
N ILE A 43 9.30 10.26 -21.76
CA ILE A 43 8.05 9.98 -21.05
C ILE A 43 7.44 11.25 -20.42
N GLY A 44 7.99 12.43 -20.73
CA GLY A 44 7.61 13.70 -20.13
C GLY A 44 8.08 13.88 -18.68
N ASP A 45 7.61 14.96 -18.05
CA ASP A 45 7.94 15.30 -16.65
C ASP A 45 7.09 14.49 -15.66
N VAL A 46 7.38 13.19 -15.54
CA VAL A 46 6.71 12.31 -14.59
C VAL A 46 7.38 12.40 -13.22
N ARG A 47 6.59 12.71 -12.19
CA ARG A 47 7.07 12.87 -10.81
C ARG A 47 6.49 11.79 -9.91
N LEU A 48 7.21 11.48 -8.83
CA LEU A 48 6.71 10.64 -7.74
C LEU A 48 5.51 11.32 -7.03
N PRO A 49 4.60 10.58 -6.38
CA PRO A 49 4.54 9.13 -6.34
C PRO A 49 3.98 8.53 -7.62
N THR A 50 4.16 7.23 -7.79
CA THR A 50 3.63 6.47 -8.93
C THR A 50 2.96 5.19 -8.45
N ALA A 51 1.74 4.95 -8.92
CA ALA A 51 1.01 3.71 -8.70
C ALA A 51 1.58 2.61 -9.58
N VAL A 52 2.14 1.56 -8.95
CA VAL A 52 2.87 0.48 -9.61
C VAL A 52 2.30 -0.89 -9.25
N VAL A 53 2.30 -1.81 -10.22
CA VAL A 53 2.14 -3.25 -9.95
C VAL A 53 3.48 -3.93 -10.21
N CYS A 54 4.04 -4.60 -9.20
CA CYS A 54 5.28 -5.35 -9.30
C CYS A 54 4.99 -6.85 -9.44
N HIS A 55 5.67 -7.51 -10.39
CA HIS A 55 5.53 -8.94 -10.65
C HIS A 55 6.67 -9.81 -10.09
N CYS A 56 7.65 -9.24 -9.40
CA CYS A 56 8.74 -10.05 -8.87
C CYS A 56 8.24 -11.02 -7.79
N ASP A 57 8.86 -12.20 -7.72
CA ASP A 57 8.47 -13.24 -6.77
C ASP A 57 8.55 -12.78 -5.33
N GLY A 58 9.54 -11.95 -4.98
CA GLY A 58 9.66 -11.42 -3.62
C GLY A 58 8.46 -10.57 -3.21
N CYS A 59 7.95 -9.71 -4.11
CA CYS A 59 6.79 -8.87 -3.81
C CYS A 59 5.49 -9.68 -3.79
N ARG A 60 5.35 -10.64 -4.70
CA ARG A 60 4.22 -11.58 -4.70
C ARG A 60 4.17 -12.43 -3.42
N GLN A 61 5.29 -13.01 -3.01
CA GLN A 61 5.37 -13.85 -1.82
C GLN A 61 5.13 -13.05 -0.54
N ALA A 62 5.74 -11.85 -0.43
CA ALA A 62 5.57 -11.02 0.76
C ALA A 62 4.11 -10.57 0.95
N THR A 63 3.44 -10.19 -0.14
CA THR A 63 2.08 -9.63 -0.08
C THR A 63 0.97 -10.68 -0.23
N GLY A 64 1.29 -11.88 -0.70
CA GLY A 64 0.30 -12.89 -1.10
C GLY A 64 -0.49 -12.49 -2.36
N SER A 65 -0.12 -11.43 -3.08
CA SER A 65 -0.84 -10.95 -4.27
C SER A 65 -0.17 -11.39 -5.57
N LEU A 66 -0.96 -11.82 -6.56
CA LEU A 66 -0.47 -12.16 -7.92
C LEU A 66 0.28 -10.99 -8.58
N GLY A 67 -0.19 -9.75 -8.36
CA GLY A 67 0.52 -8.52 -8.70
C GLY A 67 0.58 -7.62 -7.48
N ALA A 68 1.77 -7.40 -6.94
CA ALA A 68 1.94 -6.60 -5.74
C ALA A 68 1.75 -5.11 -6.07
N TYR A 69 0.64 -4.55 -5.64
CA TYR A 69 0.24 -3.17 -5.94
C TYR A 69 0.67 -2.21 -4.83
N GLY A 70 1.33 -1.13 -5.20
CA GLY A 70 1.80 -0.12 -4.27
C GLY A 70 2.06 1.24 -4.90
N PHE A 71 2.50 2.17 -4.07
CA PHE A 71 2.89 3.51 -4.44
C PHE A 71 4.39 3.68 -4.24
N THR A 72 5.12 3.82 -5.34
CA THR A 72 6.53 4.22 -5.31
C THR A 72 6.60 5.71 -5.00
N SER A 73 7.38 6.11 -3.99
CA SER A 73 7.55 7.52 -3.60
C SER A 73 8.93 7.78 -3.00
N ASP A 74 9.21 9.06 -2.77
CA ASP A 74 10.33 9.52 -1.97
C ASP A 74 10.05 9.26 -0.49
N MET A 75 10.94 8.53 0.18
CA MET A 75 10.87 8.21 1.61
C MET A 75 10.87 9.47 2.48
N ALA A 76 11.45 10.58 2.01
CA ALA A 76 11.41 11.85 2.74
C ALA A 76 9.99 12.38 2.97
N LEU A 77 9.02 11.95 2.15
CA LEU A 77 7.61 12.35 2.28
C LEU A 77 6.82 11.45 3.24
N LEU A 78 7.39 10.33 3.68
CA LEU A 78 6.73 9.31 4.49
C LEU A 78 7.02 9.50 5.97
N GLU A 79 5.97 9.45 6.79
CA GLU A 79 6.05 9.46 8.24
C GLU A 79 5.27 8.29 8.83
N LEU A 80 5.71 7.79 9.99
CA LEU A 80 5.15 6.62 10.66
C LEU A 80 4.77 6.98 12.10
N SER A 81 3.65 6.43 12.58
CA SER A 81 3.30 6.41 13.99
C SER A 81 3.03 4.97 14.43
N ILE A 82 3.76 4.51 15.44
CA ILE A 82 3.86 3.10 15.80
C ILE A 82 3.64 2.94 17.30
N LEU A 83 2.73 2.04 17.67
CA LEU A 83 2.46 1.68 19.05
C LEU A 83 3.56 0.78 19.62
N LEU A 84 3.77 0.90 20.93
CA LEU A 84 4.65 0.02 21.69
C LEU A 84 4.02 -1.37 21.84
N ARG A 85 4.85 -2.41 21.88
CA ARG A 85 4.41 -3.78 22.16
C ARG A 85 3.72 -3.91 23.50
N ALA A 86 4.24 -3.21 24.51
CA ALA A 86 3.69 -3.22 25.85
C ALA A 86 2.34 -2.48 25.99
N SER A 87 1.95 -1.65 25.01
CA SER A 87 0.80 -0.74 25.17
C SER A 87 -0.52 -1.32 24.68
N MET A 88 -0.57 -2.54 24.13
CA MET A 88 -1.82 -3.15 23.66
C MET A 88 -1.89 -4.64 23.98
N PRO A 89 -3.01 -5.14 24.55
CA PRO A 89 -3.32 -6.56 24.56
C PRO A 89 -3.42 -7.10 23.13
N ASP A 90 -2.97 -8.33 22.89
CA ASP A 90 -2.88 -8.94 21.55
C ASP A 90 -4.22 -9.00 20.79
N TRP A 91 -5.36 -8.88 21.48
CA TRP A 91 -6.71 -9.04 20.94
C TRP A 91 -7.48 -7.73 20.68
N GLU A 92 -6.99 -6.57 21.14
CA GLU A 92 -7.74 -5.30 21.04
C GLU A 92 -7.26 -4.42 19.87
N LYS A 93 -8.16 -4.00 18.97
CA LYS A 93 -7.82 -3.00 17.94
C LYS A 93 -7.76 -1.63 18.63
N SER A 94 -6.69 -0.86 18.43
CA SER A 94 -6.73 0.55 18.84
C SER A 94 -7.80 1.25 18.01
N LYS A 95 -8.82 1.76 18.69
CA LYS A 95 -9.94 2.49 18.07
C LYS A 95 -9.66 3.98 17.92
N ASP A 96 -8.57 4.48 18.49
CA ASP A 96 -8.31 5.90 18.59
C ASP A 96 -6.96 6.27 17.96
N ASP A 97 -7.03 7.00 16.85
CA ASP A 97 -5.86 7.58 16.20
C ASP A 97 -5.44 8.91 16.89
N GLU A 98 -6.25 9.50 17.77
CA GLU A 98 -5.92 10.76 18.47
C GLU A 98 -4.87 10.59 19.58
N THR A 99 -4.90 9.47 20.30
CA THR A 99 -3.97 9.20 21.41
C THR A 99 -2.69 8.48 20.97
N ARG A 100 -2.48 8.32 19.66
CA ARG A 100 -1.30 7.62 19.13
C ARG A 100 -0.01 8.44 19.33
N PRO A 101 1.17 7.78 19.36
CA PRO A 101 2.46 8.47 19.34
C PRO A 101 2.59 9.41 18.13
N PRO A 102 3.39 10.49 18.24
CA PRO A 102 3.61 11.38 17.10
C PRO A 102 4.11 10.65 15.86
N PHE A 103 3.72 11.15 14.68
CA PHE A 103 4.32 10.72 13.42
C PHE A 103 5.78 11.18 13.37
N VAL A 104 6.68 10.26 13.03
CA VAL A 104 8.12 10.52 12.86
C VAL A 104 8.54 10.20 11.42
N PRO A 105 9.55 10.88 10.85
CA PRO A 105 10.04 10.59 9.50
C PRO A 105 10.42 9.11 9.34
N ALA A 106 9.97 8.45 8.27
CA ALA A 106 10.23 7.03 8.08
C ALA A 106 11.73 6.71 8.02
N ALA A 107 12.55 7.61 7.45
CA ALA A 107 14.00 7.44 7.37
C ALA A 107 14.66 7.30 8.75
N SER A 108 14.13 7.93 9.81
CA SER A 108 14.71 7.79 11.16
C SER A 108 14.51 6.40 11.77
N LEU A 109 13.56 5.63 11.23
CA LEU A 109 13.27 4.26 11.66
C LEU A 109 13.83 3.22 10.67
N MET A 110 13.76 3.52 9.37
CA MET A 110 14.07 2.58 8.30
C MET A 110 15.55 2.55 7.88
N ASP A 111 16.33 3.58 8.19
CA ASP A 111 17.77 3.64 7.83
C ASP A 111 18.71 3.20 8.93
N GLU A 112 18.25 3.22 10.18
CA GLU A 112 19.02 2.85 11.36
C GLU A 112 18.21 1.93 12.28
N PRO A 113 17.85 0.72 11.80
CA PRO A 113 16.98 -0.20 12.55
C PRO A 113 17.56 -0.64 13.89
N THR A 114 18.88 -0.56 14.07
CA THR A 114 19.57 -0.90 15.33
C THR A 114 19.58 0.23 16.35
N VAL A 115 19.23 1.46 15.98
CA VAL A 115 19.31 2.66 16.85
C VAL A 115 17.94 3.09 17.38
N ALA A 116 16.87 2.84 16.63
CA ALA A 116 15.51 2.99 17.13
C ALA A 116 15.12 1.73 17.91
N GLY A 117 14.45 1.86 19.05
CA GLY A 117 13.94 0.73 19.85
C GLY A 117 12.84 -0.10 19.16
N LEU A 118 13.08 -0.55 17.92
CA LEU A 118 12.21 -1.35 17.08
C LEU A 118 11.80 -2.65 17.77
N ASP A 119 12.65 -3.22 18.62
CA ASP A 119 12.34 -4.40 19.42
C ASP A 119 11.11 -4.17 20.33
N ASN A 120 10.88 -2.92 20.75
CA ASN A 120 9.74 -2.53 21.56
C ASN A 120 8.54 -2.04 20.73
N LEU A 121 8.68 -1.93 19.40
CA LEU A 121 7.65 -1.43 18.48
C LEU A 121 7.01 -2.56 17.69
N TRP A 122 5.78 -2.32 17.22
CA TRP A 122 5.08 -3.27 16.35
C TRP A 122 5.53 -3.25 14.89
N LEU A 123 6.43 -2.34 14.50
CA LEU A 123 7.03 -2.35 13.17
C LEU A 123 8.24 -3.29 13.16
N MET A 124 8.21 -4.29 12.30
CA MET A 124 9.29 -5.25 12.10
C MET A 124 9.81 -5.15 10.67
N HIS A 125 11.02 -5.67 10.46
CA HIS A 125 11.62 -5.75 9.14
C HIS A 125 12.40 -7.04 8.93
N TYR A 126 12.64 -7.36 7.66
CA TYR A 126 13.64 -8.32 7.24
C TYR A 126 14.23 -7.89 5.89
N GLU A 127 15.50 -8.24 5.66
CA GLU A 127 16.14 -8.08 4.37
C GLU A 127 15.69 -9.22 3.45
N SER A 128 14.94 -8.88 2.40
CA SER A 128 14.36 -9.86 1.46
C SER A 128 15.28 -10.22 0.30
N SER A 129 16.24 -9.36 0.02
CA SER A 129 17.36 -9.54 -0.91
C SER A 129 18.41 -8.47 -0.59
N PRO A 130 19.66 -8.56 -1.07
CA PRO A 130 20.70 -7.58 -0.77
C PRO A 130 20.21 -6.14 -0.94
N LYS A 131 20.27 -5.37 0.15
CA LYS A 131 19.83 -3.97 0.26
C LYS A 131 18.35 -3.72 -0.04
N ARG A 132 17.47 -4.68 0.27
CA ARG A 132 16.01 -4.57 0.11
C ARG A 132 15.28 -5.00 1.37
N ASP A 133 14.88 -3.99 2.13
CA ASP A 133 14.21 -4.14 3.42
C ASP A 133 12.70 -4.13 3.24
N ARG A 134 12.03 -5.15 3.79
CA ARG A 134 10.57 -5.23 3.85
C ARG A 134 10.10 -4.94 5.26
N TRP A 135 9.10 -4.08 5.37
CA TRP A 135 8.59 -3.55 6.63
C TRP A 135 7.15 -3.99 6.81
N PHE A 136 6.82 -4.54 7.97
CA PHE A 136 5.51 -5.13 8.24
C PHE A 136 5.12 -4.98 9.71
N CYS A 137 3.83 -5.10 9.99
CA CYS A 137 3.34 -5.12 11.36
C CYS A 137 3.63 -6.49 11.99
N GLY A 138 4.44 -6.53 13.04
CA GLY A 138 4.76 -7.74 13.81
C GLY A 138 3.58 -8.35 14.57
N ARG A 139 2.46 -7.64 14.69
CA ARG A 139 1.24 -8.14 15.34
C ARG A 139 0.31 -8.86 14.36
N CYS A 140 -0.07 -8.19 13.27
CA CYS A 140 -1.08 -8.70 12.33
C CYS A 140 -0.51 -9.14 10.98
N GLY A 141 0.81 -9.05 10.77
CA GLY A 141 1.48 -9.48 9.54
C GLY A 141 1.28 -8.57 8.34
N THR A 142 0.48 -7.50 8.43
CA THR A 142 0.25 -6.57 7.31
C THR A 142 1.58 -6.00 6.81
N GLN A 143 1.90 -6.26 5.54
CA GLN A 143 3.04 -5.66 4.87
C GLN A 143 2.78 -4.17 4.67
N ILE A 144 3.68 -3.32 5.17
CA ILE A 144 3.56 -1.86 5.09
C ILE A 144 4.33 -1.32 3.89
N ALA A 145 5.62 -1.69 3.78
CA ALA A 145 6.49 -1.10 2.79
C ALA A 145 7.59 -2.06 2.33
N ILE A 146 8.20 -1.73 1.20
CA ILE A 146 9.54 -2.17 0.82
C ILE A 146 10.39 -0.95 0.49
N ALA A 147 11.60 -0.90 1.04
CA ALA A 147 12.57 0.16 0.78
C ALA A 147 13.88 -0.46 0.30
N ALA A 148 14.57 0.24 -0.60
CA ALA A 148 15.98 -0.01 -0.81
C ALA A 148 16.77 0.56 0.38
N SER A 149 17.92 -0.01 0.77
CA SER A 149 18.79 0.60 1.78
C SER A 149 19.44 1.90 1.26
N LYS A 150 19.94 2.77 2.15
CA LYS A 150 20.39 4.15 1.79
C LYS A 150 21.50 4.21 0.76
N ASP A 151 22.32 3.18 0.75
CA ASP A 151 23.49 2.99 -0.10
C ASP A 151 23.22 2.03 -1.28
N ALA A 152 21.95 1.71 -1.53
CA ALA A 152 21.54 0.82 -2.63
C ALA A 152 21.44 1.53 -3.98
N ILE A 153 21.24 2.85 -3.95
CA ILE A 153 21.12 3.69 -5.14
C ILE A 153 22.47 4.40 -5.34
N PRO A 154 23.15 4.21 -6.48
CA PRO A 154 24.37 4.94 -6.79
C PRO A 154 24.13 6.47 -6.78
N ALA A 155 24.98 7.22 -6.10
CA ALA A 155 24.80 8.66 -5.91
C ALA A 155 24.78 9.42 -7.24
N GLU A 156 25.52 8.94 -8.24
CA GLU A 156 25.60 9.49 -9.59
C GLU A 156 24.28 9.43 -10.36
N TRP A 157 23.32 8.60 -9.94
CA TRP A 157 21.99 8.55 -10.57
C TRP A 157 21.09 9.69 -10.10
N GLY A 158 21.42 10.35 -8.99
CA GLY A 158 20.65 11.48 -8.45
C GLY A 158 19.21 11.11 -8.08
N TRP A 159 18.91 9.82 -7.89
CA TRP A 159 17.58 9.35 -7.53
C TRP A 159 17.30 9.61 -6.04
N PRO A 160 16.04 9.91 -5.67
CA PRO A 160 15.66 10.07 -4.27
C PRO A 160 15.76 8.74 -3.52
N ARG A 161 15.61 8.79 -2.20
CA ARG A 161 15.48 7.56 -1.41
C ARG A 161 14.11 6.93 -1.65
N VAL A 162 14.04 5.89 -2.48
CA VAL A 162 12.76 5.30 -2.88
C VAL A 162 12.20 4.34 -1.84
N VAL A 163 10.91 4.47 -1.56
CA VAL A 163 10.09 3.51 -0.82
C VAL A 163 8.85 3.14 -1.65
N ASN A 164 8.42 1.88 -1.57
CA ASN A 164 7.10 1.47 -2.05
C ASN A 164 6.21 1.19 -0.85
N ILE A 165 5.12 1.93 -0.71
CA ILE A 165 4.05 1.63 0.24
C ILE A 165 3.05 0.69 -0.40
N TRP A 166 2.68 -0.39 0.27
CA TRP A 166 1.66 -1.30 -0.26
C TRP A 166 0.29 -0.65 -0.18
N ALA A 167 -0.37 -0.52 -1.34
CA ALA A 167 -1.62 0.21 -1.45
C ALA A 167 -2.78 -0.49 -0.71
N GLY A 168 -2.68 -1.80 -0.46
CA GLY A 168 -3.61 -2.53 0.41
C GLY A 168 -3.61 -2.06 1.87
N THR A 169 -2.68 -1.17 2.26
CA THR A 169 -2.65 -0.53 3.58
C THR A 169 -3.18 0.89 3.57
N THR A 170 -3.55 1.44 2.41
CA THR A 170 -4.11 2.78 2.28
C THR A 170 -5.57 2.78 2.67
N ASP A 171 -6.01 3.85 3.34
CA ASP A 171 -7.41 3.97 3.75
C ASP A 171 -8.33 4.03 2.53
N ARG A 172 -9.48 3.35 2.63
CA ARG A 172 -10.34 3.00 1.50
C ARG A 172 -10.83 4.21 0.71
N ASN A 173 -11.17 5.31 1.39
CA ASN A 173 -11.62 6.56 0.77
C ASN A 173 -10.60 7.15 -0.21
N LEU A 174 -9.30 6.87 -0.03
CA LEU A 174 -8.28 7.28 -0.99
C LEU A 174 -8.19 6.31 -2.18
N LEU A 175 -8.33 5.00 -1.94
CA LEU A 175 -8.23 3.96 -2.98
C LEU A 175 -9.33 4.05 -4.05
N GLU A 176 -10.49 4.60 -3.71
CA GLU A 176 -11.62 4.77 -4.64
C GLU A 176 -11.39 5.87 -5.68
N ASN A 177 -10.28 6.62 -5.60
CA ASN A 177 -9.94 7.64 -6.57
C ASN A 177 -9.26 7.05 -7.83
N ASP A 178 -9.57 7.61 -9.00
CA ASP A 178 -9.01 7.15 -10.27
C ASP A 178 -7.50 7.32 -10.41
N TRP A 179 -6.91 8.29 -9.70
CA TRP A 179 -5.46 8.47 -9.67
C TRP A 179 -4.72 7.36 -8.91
N CYS A 180 -5.42 6.52 -8.14
CA CYS A 180 -4.84 5.31 -7.56
C CYS A 180 -4.63 4.21 -8.62
N ARG A 181 -5.36 4.22 -9.74
CA ARG A 181 -5.24 3.15 -10.75
C ARG A 181 -3.78 2.99 -11.20
N PRO A 182 -3.21 1.76 -11.20
CA PRO A 182 -1.83 1.53 -11.58
C PRO A 182 -1.50 2.14 -12.93
N GLY A 183 -0.46 2.96 -12.99
CA GLY A 183 0.03 3.55 -14.23
C GLY A 183 1.22 2.80 -14.82
N HIS A 184 1.89 1.98 -14.01
CA HIS A 184 3.14 1.32 -14.38
C HIS A 184 3.15 -0.13 -13.88
N ILE A 185 3.79 -1.00 -14.65
CA ILE A 185 3.97 -2.41 -14.31
C ILE A 185 5.46 -2.71 -14.32
N MET A 186 5.97 -3.17 -13.19
CA MET A 186 7.39 -3.47 -12.99
C MET A 186 7.66 -4.97 -13.14
N ASP A 187 8.91 -5.30 -13.46
CA ASP A 187 9.43 -6.68 -13.48
C ASP A 187 8.67 -7.61 -14.46
N CYS A 188 8.13 -7.05 -15.54
CA CYS A 188 7.34 -7.80 -16.53
C CYS A 188 8.10 -8.95 -17.22
N SER A 189 9.43 -8.88 -17.27
CA SER A 189 10.29 -9.91 -17.88
C SER A 189 10.38 -11.19 -17.05
N ILE A 190 10.13 -11.11 -15.74
CA ILE A 190 10.16 -12.24 -14.81
C ILE A 190 8.76 -12.58 -14.26
N ALA A 191 7.73 -11.95 -14.80
CA ALA A 191 6.36 -12.19 -14.38
C ALA A 191 5.86 -13.58 -14.79
N ILE A 192 4.96 -14.15 -13.99
CA ILE A 192 4.16 -15.30 -14.41
C ILE A 192 3.33 -14.85 -15.63
N PRO A 193 3.46 -15.49 -16.82
CA PRO A 193 2.92 -14.94 -18.06
C PRO A 193 1.43 -14.64 -18.02
N TRP A 194 0.61 -15.59 -17.54
CA TRP A 194 -0.84 -15.41 -17.46
C TRP A 194 -1.24 -14.33 -16.45
N VAL A 195 -0.49 -14.14 -15.36
CA VAL A 195 -0.76 -13.10 -14.36
C VAL A 195 -0.49 -11.71 -14.95
N ARG A 196 0.63 -11.56 -15.66
CA ARG A 196 0.95 -10.32 -16.37
C ARG A 196 -0.15 -9.97 -17.38
N ASP A 197 -0.60 -10.96 -18.13
CA ASP A 197 -1.63 -10.75 -19.15
C ASP A 197 -2.99 -10.41 -18.49
N TYR A 198 -3.31 -11.03 -17.36
CA TYR A 198 -4.48 -10.70 -16.53
C TYR A 198 -4.41 -9.27 -15.98
N VAL A 199 -3.27 -8.83 -15.44
CA VAL A 199 -3.09 -7.45 -14.94
C VAL A 199 -3.20 -6.42 -16.07
N LYS A 200 -2.63 -6.72 -17.25
CA LYS A 200 -2.67 -5.79 -18.40
C LYS A 200 -4.04 -5.69 -19.05
N ASN A 201 -4.74 -6.81 -19.15
CA ASN A 201 -5.96 -6.89 -19.96
C ASN A 201 -7.24 -6.97 -19.12
N GLY A 202 -7.12 -7.11 -17.80
CA GLY A 202 -8.22 -7.40 -16.90
C GLY A 202 -8.62 -8.88 -16.93
N ALA A 203 -9.55 -9.21 -16.03
CA ALA A 203 -10.15 -10.53 -15.85
C ALA A 203 -11.18 -10.86 -16.93
N LYS A 204 -10.83 -10.67 -18.21
CA LYS A 204 -11.70 -11.00 -19.34
C LYS A 204 -12.03 -12.49 -19.24
N ASP A 205 -13.32 -12.82 -19.20
CA ASP A 205 -13.88 -14.18 -19.05
C ASP A 205 -13.88 -14.77 -17.63
N ALA A 206 -13.45 -14.03 -16.60
CA ALA A 206 -13.66 -14.45 -15.24
C ALA A 206 -15.16 -14.42 -14.91
N GLN A 207 -15.68 -15.52 -14.37
CA GLN A 207 -17.04 -15.57 -13.85
C GLN A 207 -17.04 -14.96 -12.45
N GLU A 208 -17.86 -13.93 -12.26
CA GLU A 208 -18.15 -13.42 -10.92
C GLU A 208 -18.99 -14.45 -10.19
N HIS A 209 -18.48 -14.95 -9.07
CA HIS A 209 -19.32 -15.74 -8.20
C HIS A 209 -20.25 -14.80 -7.43
N PRO A 210 -21.57 -15.05 -7.35
CA PRO A 210 -22.51 -14.25 -6.56
C PRO A 210 -22.35 -14.43 -5.03
N PHE A 211 -21.14 -14.79 -4.54
CA PHE A 211 -20.86 -15.31 -3.18
C PHE A 211 -20.96 -14.29 -2.04
N ILE A 212 -21.22 -13.03 -2.38
CA ILE A 212 -21.87 -12.02 -1.54
C ILE A 212 -22.70 -12.74 -0.44
N MET A 213 -23.64 -13.62 -0.79
CA MET A 213 -24.55 -14.23 0.20
C MET A 213 -24.01 -15.31 1.17
N ILE A 214 -22.80 -15.85 1.01
CA ILE A 214 -22.32 -17.00 1.84
C ILE A 214 -21.20 -16.63 2.81
N ASP A 215 -20.31 -15.70 2.45
CA ASP A 215 -19.19 -15.26 3.31
C ASP A 215 -19.54 -14.05 4.21
N TRP A 216 -20.79 -13.58 4.18
CA TRP A 216 -21.25 -12.32 4.76
C TRP A 216 -21.71 -12.35 6.21
N HIS A 217 -21.55 -13.47 6.90
CA HIS A 217 -21.77 -13.55 8.36
C HIS A 217 -20.73 -12.81 9.20
N MET A 218 -19.91 -11.95 8.60
CA MET A 218 -18.60 -11.58 9.15
C MET A 218 -18.34 -10.09 9.41
N THR A 219 -19.28 -9.11 9.31
CA THR A 219 -19.24 -7.90 10.21
C THR A 219 -20.28 -6.76 10.10
N ASP A 220 -21.10 -6.54 9.06
CA ASP A 220 -21.83 -5.25 8.94
C ASP A 220 -23.38 -5.35 8.87
N ASP A 221 -24.09 -4.36 9.45
CA ASP A 221 -25.55 -4.19 9.38
C ASP A 221 -26.02 -3.92 7.93
N PHE A 222 -26.92 -4.77 7.44
CA PHE A 222 -27.27 -4.91 6.02
C PHE A 222 -28.55 -4.17 5.61
N GLN A 223 -29.36 -3.67 6.56
CA GLN A 223 -30.61 -2.96 6.25
C GLN A 223 -30.44 -1.79 5.24
N PRO A 224 -29.45 -0.88 5.41
CA PRO A 224 -29.30 0.27 4.53
C PRO A 224 -28.96 -0.10 3.07
N HIS A 225 -28.30 -1.23 2.88
CA HIS A 225 -27.87 -1.70 1.56
C HIS A 225 -29.00 -2.40 0.80
N ILE A 226 -29.86 -3.17 1.49
CA ILE A 226 -31.10 -3.70 0.89
C ILE A 226 -31.95 -2.55 0.35
N GLU A 227 -32.12 -1.49 1.14
CA GLU A 227 -32.91 -0.33 0.74
C GLU A 227 -32.32 0.35 -0.50
N MET A 228 -30.99 0.54 -0.54
CA MET A 228 -30.30 1.09 -1.71
C MET A 228 -30.49 0.23 -2.97
N LEU A 229 -30.31 -1.09 -2.87
CA LEU A 229 -30.40 -2.00 -4.00
C LEU A 229 -31.84 -2.08 -4.55
N ASN A 230 -32.84 -2.06 -3.67
CA ASN A 230 -34.25 -1.97 -4.05
C ASN A 230 -34.56 -0.63 -4.75
N GLN A 231 -34.01 0.49 -4.29
CA GLN A 231 -34.15 1.80 -4.96
C GLN A 231 -33.54 1.82 -6.36
N MET A 232 -32.52 0.99 -6.62
CA MET A 232 -31.91 0.81 -7.94
C MET A 232 -32.70 -0.14 -8.85
N GLY A 233 -33.87 -0.62 -8.42
CA GLY A 233 -34.74 -1.51 -9.20
C GLY A 233 -34.27 -2.97 -9.22
N MET A 234 -33.30 -3.34 -8.38
CA MET A 234 -32.90 -4.73 -8.21
C MET A 234 -33.85 -5.39 -7.23
N ASN A 235 -34.79 -6.20 -7.73
CA ASN A 235 -35.65 -7.02 -6.88
C ASN A 235 -34.85 -8.19 -6.31
N LEU A 236 -34.33 -8.01 -5.09
CA LEU A 236 -33.65 -9.07 -4.37
C LEU A 236 -34.69 -9.86 -3.56
N ASN A 237 -35.14 -11.00 -4.09
CA ASN A 237 -35.87 -12.00 -3.30
C ASN A 237 -34.89 -12.71 -2.35
N VAL A 238 -34.53 -12.05 -1.24
CA VAL A 238 -33.68 -12.64 -0.21
C VAL A 238 -34.55 -13.45 0.73
N THR A 239 -34.37 -14.77 0.73
CA THR A 239 -34.92 -15.62 1.79
C THR A 239 -33.94 -15.63 2.94
N MET A 240 -34.24 -14.90 4.03
CA MET A 240 -33.46 -15.05 5.26
C MET A 240 -33.89 -16.35 5.94
N TRP A 241 -32.94 -17.26 6.12
CA TRP A 241 -33.15 -18.43 6.96
C TRP A 241 -32.88 -18.02 8.40
N ASN A 242 -33.87 -18.19 9.27
CA ASN A 242 -33.73 -18.03 10.72
C ASN A 242 -32.89 -19.15 11.33
#